data_AF-A0A031LT03-F1
#
_entry.id   AF-A0A031LT03-F1
#
_cell.length_a   1.000
_cell.length_b   1.000
_cell.length_c   1.000
_cell.angle_alpha   90.00
_cell.angle_beta   90.00
_cell.angle_gamma   90.00
#
_symmetry.space_group_name_H-M   'P 1'
#
loop_
_entity.id
_entity.type
_entity.pdbx_description
1 polymer ?
#
loop_
_entity_poly.entity_id
_entity_poly.type
_entity_poly.pdbx_seq_one_letter_code
_entity_poly.pdbx_strand_id
1 'polypeptide(L)' 'MNVRIWREWYEILEKISKERNRNIGDIIQEIVKNESQECIGLPKVKTTVKKKINLKITGVSDEVVIKRIENYLFCD' A
#
# COMPACT_ATOMS: atom_id res chain seq x y z
N MET A 1 -0.05 11.88 -7.51
CA MET A 1 -0.24 12.35 -6.13
C MET A 1 0.93 11.95 -5.24
N ASN A 2 1.13 12.64 -4.11
CA ASN A 2 2.19 12.32 -3.15
C ASN A 2 1.57 11.85 -1.83
N VAL A 3 1.66 10.57 -1.52
CA VAL A 3 1.09 9.97 -0.30
C VAL A 3 2.20 9.72 0.72
N ARG A 4 1.89 9.83 2.01
CA ARG A 4 2.79 9.47 3.11
C ARG A 4 2.35 8.15 3.73
N ILE A 5 3.02 7.06 3.38
CA ILE A 5 2.74 5.72 3.93
C ILE A 5 3.78 5.33 4.98
N TRP A 6 3.45 4.42 5.89
CA TRP A 6 4.41 3.91 6.86
C TRP A 6 5.56 3.18 6.16
N ARG A 7 6.79 3.40 6.61
CA ARG A 7 7.99 2.82 6.00
C ARG A 7 7.92 1.30 6.02
N GLU A 8 7.47 0.72 7.11
CA GLU A 8 7.33 -0.72 7.31
C GLU A 8 6.33 -1.31 6.31
N TRP A 9 5.23 -0.60 6.03
CA TRP A 9 4.26 -1.00 5.01
C TRP A 9 4.86 -0.92 3.60
N TYR A 10 5.62 0.15 3.33
CA TYR A 10 6.37 0.27 2.07
C TYR A 10 7.35 -0.89 1.89
N GLU A 11 8.09 -1.28 2.93
CA GLU A 11 9.05 -2.39 2.88
C GLU A 11 8.36 -3.73 2.61
N ILE A 12 7.19 -3.98 3.21
CA ILE A 12 6.37 -5.16 2.91
C ILE A 12 5.92 -5.14 1.44
N LEU A 13 5.37 -4.02 0.98
CA LEU A 13 4.92 -3.87 -0.41
C LEU A 13 6.07 -3.97 -1.42
N GLU A 14 7.26 -3.48 -1.07
CA GLU A 14 8.47 -3.60 -1.90
C GLU A 14 8.93 -5.05 -1.99
N LYS A 15 8.84 -5.82 -0.90
CA LYS A 15 9.13 -7.25 -0.93
C LYS A 15 8.14 -8.00 -1.84
N ILE A 16 6.84 -7.72 -1.70
CA ILE A 16 5.79 -8.31 -2.55
C ILE A 16 6.01 -7.93 -4.02
N SER A 17 6.38 -6.67 -4.30
CA SER A 17 6.63 -6.22 -5.66
C SER A 17 7.82 -6.94 -6.29
N LYS A 18 8.88 -7.19 -5.51
CA LYS A 18 10.03 -8.02 -5.94
C LYS A 18 9.62 -9.47 -6.22
N GLU A 19 8.83 -10.08 -5.34
CA GLU A 19 8.35 -11.45 -5.53
C GLU A 19 7.43 -11.60 -6.75
N ARG A 20 6.60 -10.59 -7.03
CA ARG A 20 5.71 -10.56 -8.21
C ARG A 20 6.38 -10.01 -9.47
N ASN A 21 7.65 -9.62 -9.41
CA ASN A 21 8.41 -8.96 -10.49
C ASN A 21 7.65 -7.77 -11.12
N ARG A 22 7.06 -6.93 -10.26
CA ARG A 22 6.28 -5.74 -10.63
C ARG A 22 6.82 -4.51 -9.92
N ASN A 23 6.52 -3.33 -10.46
CA ASN A 23 6.85 -2.08 -9.76
C ASN A 23 5.94 -1.92 -8.53
N ILE A 24 6.50 -1.41 -7.43
CA ILE A 24 5.72 -1.12 -6.22
C ILE A 24 4.57 -0.12 -6.48
N GLY A 25 4.79 0.86 -7.36
CA GLY A 25 3.76 1.81 -7.76
C GLY A 25 2.56 1.13 -8.41
N ASP A 26 2.81 0.14 -9.29
CA ASP A 26 1.75 -0.67 -9.91
C ASP A 26 1.01 -1.53 -8.89
N ILE A 27 1.73 -2.13 -7.92
CA ILE A 27 1.10 -2.89 -6.83
C ILE A 27 0.20 -1.98 -5.99
N ILE A 28 0.66 -0.80 -5.61
CA ILE A 28 -0.15 0.15 -4.83
C ILE A 28 -1.34 0.64 -5.65
N GLN A 29 -1.15 0.89 -6.95
CA GLN A 29 -2.26 1.25 -7.84
C GLN A 29 -3.28 0.12 -7.97
N GLU A 30 -2.84 -1.12 -8.05
CA GLU A 30 -3.70 -2.30 -8.05
C GLU A 30 -4.49 -2.37 -6.74
N ILE A 31 -3.84 -2.31 -5.58
CA ILE A 31 -4.49 -2.29 -4.26
C ILE A 31 -5.51 -1.16 -4.14
N VAL A 32 -5.16 0.04 -4.62
CA VAL A 32 -6.05 1.20 -4.54
C VAL A 32 -7.20 1.09 -5.53
N LYS A 33 -7.07 0.39 -6.65
CA LYS A 33 -8.15 0.22 -7.64
C LYS A 33 -9.00 -1.03 -7.38
N ASN A 34 -8.42 -2.09 -6.82
CA ASN A 34 -9.12 -3.32 -6.52
C ASN A 34 -10.05 -3.08 -5.33
N GLU A 35 -11.34 -3.13 -5.61
CA GLU A 35 -12.38 -3.09 -4.58
C GLU A 35 -12.66 -4.50 -4.01
N SER A 36 -12.19 -5.54 -4.69
CA SER A 36 -12.26 -6.93 -4.25
C SER A 36 -11.22 -7.21 -3.17
N GLN A 37 -11.72 -7.64 -2.00
CA GLN A 37 -11.08 -7.73 -0.68
C GLN A 37 -9.93 -8.75 -0.55
N GLU A 38 -9.08 -8.94 -1.55
CA GLU A 38 -7.88 -9.77 -1.34
C GLU A 38 -6.91 -9.04 -0.41
N CYS A 39 -6.83 -9.52 0.84
CA CYS A 39 -5.88 -9.07 1.84
C CYS A 39 -4.93 -10.20 2.22
N ILE A 40 -3.71 -9.85 2.61
CA ILE A 40 -2.64 -10.82 2.92
C ILE A 40 -2.79 -11.38 4.35
N GLY A 41 -3.48 -10.65 5.24
CA GLY A 41 -3.70 -11.07 6.62
C GLY A 41 -2.42 -11.10 7.46
N LEU A 42 -1.49 -10.16 7.21
CA LEU A 42 -0.30 -10.03 8.02
C LEU A 42 -0.67 -9.56 9.43
N PRO A 43 0.13 -9.91 10.46
CA PRO A 43 -0.02 -9.29 11.76
C PRO A 43 0.27 -7.79 11.69
N LYS A 44 -0.52 -6.97 12.40
CA LYS A 44 -0.29 -5.53 12.50
C LYS A 44 1.14 -5.25 12.96
N VAL A 45 1.90 -4.59 12.10
CA VAL A 45 3.27 -4.14 12.42
C VAL A 45 3.24 -2.79 13.11
N LYS A 46 4.10 -2.61 14.11
CA LYS A 46 4.35 -1.29 14.69
C LYS A 46 4.90 -0.39 13.60
N THR A 47 4.35 0.81 13.50
CA THR A 47 4.73 1.80 12.51
C THR A 47 5.45 2.96 13.18
N THR A 48 6.54 3.42 12.58
CA THR A 48 7.43 4.42 13.19
C THR A 48 7.48 5.70 12.39
N VAL A 49 7.92 5.62 11.13
CA VAL A 49 8.17 6.78 10.28
C VAL A 49 7.38 6.66 9.00
N LYS A 50 6.75 7.77 8.59
CA LYS A 50 6.09 7.84 7.28
C LYS A 50 7.11 8.21 6.20
N LYS A 51 7.10 7.44 5.11
CA LYS A 51 7.84 7.70 3.88
C LYS A 51 6.91 8.34 2.84
N LYS A 52 7.40 9.39 2.19
CA LYS A 52 6.69 10.02 1.07
C LYS A 52 6.91 9.20 -0.20
N ILE A 53 5.82 8.83 -0.85
CA ILE A 53 5.81 8.09 -2.12
C ILE A 53 5.05 8.87 -3.18
N ASN A 54 5.53 8.81 -4.42
CA ASN A 54 4.85 9.41 -5.57
C ASN A 54 4.06 8.32 -6.30
N LEU A 55 2.75 8.48 -6.36
CA LEU A 55 1.84 7.53 -6.99
C LEU A 55 1.12 8.19 -8.17
N LYS A 56 0.98 7.48 -9.28
CA LYS A 56 0.23 7.95 -10.46
C LYS A 56 -1.28 7.69 -10.32
N ILE A 57 -1.85 8.01 -9.17
CA ILE A 57 -3.29 7.85 -8.87
C ILE A 57 -3.97 9.22 -8.95
N THR A 58 -5.16 9.25 -9.55
CA THR A 58 -6.03 10.43 -9.70
C THR A 58 -7.41 10.12 -9.11
N GLY A 59 -8.09 11.15 -8.58
CA GLY A 59 -9.45 11.01 -8.06
C GLY A 59 -9.59 10.24 -6.74
N VAL A 60 -8.49 9.97 -6.02
CA VAL A 60 -8.47 9.27 -4.73
C VAL A 60 -7.71 10.10 -3.71
N SER A 61 -8.28 10.28 -2.51
CA SER A 61 -7.65 10.99 -1.40
C SER A 61 -6.57 10.14 -0.72
N ASP A 62 -5.57 10.79 -0.12
CA ASP A 62 -4.50 10.11 0.63
C ASP A 62 -5.03 9.16 1.71
N GLU A 63 -6.10 9.55 2.41
CA GLU A 63 -6.74 8.74 3.44
C GLU A 63 -7.31 7.42 2.89
N VAL A 64 -7.91 7.46 1.70
CA VAL A 64 -8.45 6.27 1.04
C VAL A 64 -7.32 5.34 0.62
N VAL A 65 -6.20 5.89 0.13
CA VAL A 65 -5.01 5.11 -0.19
C VAL A 65 -4.46 4.40 1.04
N ILE A 66 -4.32 5.13 2.16
CA ILE A 66 -3.83 4.56 3.42
C ILE A 66 -4.76 3.44 3.90
N LYS A 67 -6.06 3.67 3.90
CA LYS A 67 -7.06 2.69 4.34
C LYS A 67 -7.08 1.45 3.46
N ARG A 68 -6.97 1.60 2.13
CA ARG A 68 -6.90 0.45 1.21
C ARG A 68 -5.61 -0.35 1.40
N ILE A 69 -4.47 0.31 1.64
CA ILE A 69 -3.22 -0.37 1.94
C ILE A 69 -3.29 -1.10 3.29
N GLU A 70 -3.85 -0.47 4.32
CA GLU A 70 -4.04 -1.07 5.64
C GLU A 70 -4.90 -2.33 5.55
N ASN A 71 -6.06 -2.24 4.90
CA ASN A 71 -6.95 -3.37 4.66
C ASN A 71 -6.26 -4.48 3.85
N TYR A 72 -5.51 -4.12 2.79
CA TYR A 72 -4.78 -5.10 2.00
C TYR A 72 -3.71 -5.85 2.81
N LEU A 73 -2.96 -5.14 3.66
CA LEU A 73 -1.89 -5.75 4.44
C LEU A 73 -2.42 -6.58 5.61
N PHE A 74 -3.42 -6.07 6.34
CA PHE A 74 -3.83 -6.59 7.65
C PHE A 74 -5.27 -7.10 7.73
N CYS A 75 -6.06 -6.97 6.66
CA CYS A 75 -7.50 -7.29 6.64
C CYS A 75 -8.33 -6.46 7.65
N ASP A 76 -8.02 -5.18 7.82
CA ASP A 76 -8.62 -4.24 8.80
C ASP A 76 -9.31 -3.04 8.14
#